data_AF-A0A265NED5-F1
#
_entry.id   AF-A0A265NED5-F1
#
_cell.length_a   1.000
_cell.length_b   1.000
_cell.length_c   1.000
_cell.angle_alpha   90.00
_cell.angle_beta   90.00
_cell.angle_gamma   90.00
#
_symmetry.space_group_name_H-M   'P 1'
#
loop_
_entity.id
_entity.type
_entity.pdbx_description
1 polymer ?
#
loop_
_entity_poly.entity_id
_entity_poly.type
_entity_poly.pdbx_seq_one_letter_code
_entity_poly.pdbx_strand_id
1 'polypeptide(L)' 'MDFINWYDWIQPTNPFASIFFGIISTLIITLVVWFETKGIKSTGIVFLAGLGVTIIGVILLNLIGYYS' A
#
# COMPACT_ATOMS: atom_id res chain seq x y z
N MET A 1 6.03 -19.86 8.42
CA MET A 1 6.28 -18.47 7.99
C MET A 1 4.91 -17.82 7.94
N ASP A 2 4.57 -17.09 8.99
CA ASP A 2 3.27 -16.43 9.04
C ASP A 2 3.24 -15.34 7.97
N PHE A 3 2.15 -15.29 7.20
CA PHE A 3 1.96 -14.34 6.11
C PHE A 3 2.04 -12.89 6.61
N ILE A 4 1.50 -12.64 7.81
CA ILE A 4 1.50 -11.36 8.52
C ILE A 4 1.77 -11.62 9.99
N ASN A 5 2.67 -10.85 10.58
CA ASN A 5 2.89 -10.77 12.02
C ASN A 5 2.17 -9.57 12.63
N TRP A 6 1.86 -9.64 13.92
CA TRP A 6 1.20 -8.53 14.62
C TRP A 6 2.02 -7.23 14.65
N TYR A 7 3.34 -7.27 14.50
CA TYR A 7 4.18 -6.05 14.49
C TYR A 7 4.37 -5.47 13.07
N ASP A 8 3.93 -6.17 12.02
CA ASP A 8 4.16 -5.77 10.64
C ASP A 8 3.38 -4.49 10.25
N TRP A 9 2.40 -4.06 11.06
CA TRP A 9 1.70 -2.79 10.83
C TRP A 9 2.58 -1.55 11.12
N ILE A 10 3.65 -1.70 11.91
CA ILE A 10 4.62 -0.63 12.17
C ILE A 10 5.79 -0.75 11.20
N GLN A 11 6.35 -1.97 11.10
CA GLN A 11 7.50 -2.26 10.28
C GLN A 11 7.27 -3.59 9.55
N PRO A 12 6.91 -3.57 8.27
CA PRO A 12 6.74 -4.78 7.50
C PRO A 12 8.05 -5.55 7.41
N THR A 13 8.04 -6.80 7.85
CA THR A 13 9.23 -7.68 7.81
C THR A 13 9.34 -8.51 6.53
N ASN A 14 8.29 -8.51 5.71
CA ASN A 14 8.31 -9.20 4.43
C ASN A 14 7.58 -8.38 3.32
N PRO A 15 7.87 -8.65 2.04
CA PRO A 15 7.26 -7.91 0.93
C PRO A 15 5.74 -8.01 0.89
N PHE A 16 5.17 -9.16 1.29
CA PHE A 16 3.72 -9.37 1.27
C PHE A 16 3.00 -8.51 2.31
N ALA A 17 3.58 -8.34 3.51
CA ALA A 17 3.06 -7.46 4.54
C ALA A 17 3.04 -6.00 4.05
N SER A 18 4.11 -5.53 3.41
CA SER A 18 4.16 -4.17 2.83
C SER A 18 3.09 -3.95 1.76
N ILE A 19 2.90 -4.92 0.86
CA ILE A 19 1.85 -4.85 -0.17
C ILE A 19 0.47 -4.82 0.49
N PHE A 20 0.24 -5.69 1.47
CA PHE A 20 -1.04 -5.78 2.17
C PHE A 20 -1.42 -4.46 2.85
N PHE A 21 -0.52 -3.88 3.66
CA PHE A 21 -0.78 -2.60 4.33
C PHE A 21 -0.82 -1.41 3.36
N GLY A 22 -0.04 -1.47 2.27
CA GLY A 22 -0.11 -0.46 1.20
C GLY A 22 -1.45 -0.47 0.46
N ILE A 23 -2.02 -1.64 0.19
CA ILE A 23 -3.36 -1.77 -0.41
C ILE A 23 -4.43 -1.26 0.57
N ILE A 24 -4.37 -1.65 1.85
CA ILE A 24 -5.32 -1.16 2.86
C ILE A 24 -5.28 0.38 2.93
N SER A 25 -4.09 0.96 3.01
CA SER A 25 -3.90 2.42 3.05
C SER A 25 -4.43 3.09 1.79
N THR A 26 -4.17 2.49 0.62
CA THR A 26 -4.69 2.97 -0.67
C THR A 26 -6.22 2.95 -0.68
N LEU A 27 -6.86 1.90 -0.19
CA LEU A 27 -8.32 1.81 -0.10
C LEU A 27 -8.91 2.86 0.84
N ILE A 28 -8.30 3.07 2.01
CA ILE A 28 -8.74 4.09 2.98
C ILE A 28 -8.66 5.49 2.33
N ILE A 29 -7.52 5.85 1.74
CA ILE A 29 -7.34 7.16 1.10
C ILE A 29 -8.30 7.32 -0.09
N THR A 30 -8.46 6.28 -0.89
CA THR A 30 -9.39 6.29 -2.04
C THR A 30 -10.82 6.54 -1.56
N LEU A 31 -11.27 5.90 -0.47
CA LEU A 31 -12.59 6.14 0.13
C LEU A 31 -12.72 7.57 0.64
N VAL A 32 -11.71 8.11 1.32
CA VAL A 32 -11.71 9.51 1.78
C VAL A 32 -11.86 10.48 0.61
N VAL A 33 -11.09 10.30 -0.46
CA VAL A 33 -11.16 11.14 -1.67
C VAL A 33 -12.51 11.00 -2.36
N TRP A 34 -13.08 9.79 -2.38
CA TRP A 34 -14.42 9.57 -2.92
C TRP A 34 -15.49 10.31 -2.11
N PHE A 35 -15.43 10.25 -0.77
CA PHE A 35 -16.40 10.95 0.08
C PHE A 35 -16.32 12.48 -0.07
N GLU A 36 -15.12 13.01 -0.21
CA GLU A 36 -14.88 14.45 -0.36
C GLU A 36 -15.28 14.96 -1.74
N THR A 37 -14.79 14.29 -2.80
CA THR A 37 -14.93 14.81 -4.17
C THR A 37 -16.18 14.30 -4.88
N LYS A 38 -16.70 13.13 -4.49
CA LYS A 38 -17.71 12.33 -5.22
C LYS A 38 -17.36 12.14 -6.72
N GLY A 39 -16.09 12.31 -7.08
CA GLY A 39 -15.60 12.33 -8.44
C GLY A 39 -14.90 11.02 -8.79
N ILE A 40 -15.48 10.24 -9.70
CA ILE A 40 -14.95 8.92 -10.05
C ILE A 40 -13.56 9.00 -10.72
N LYS A 41 -13.32 10.07 -11.50
CA LYS A 41 -12.01 10.31 -12.14
C LYS A 41 -10.91 10.54 -11.10
N SER A 42 -11.15 11.45 -10.15
CA SER A 42 -10.19 11.76 -9.08
C SER A 42 -9.91 10.52 -8.23
N THR A 43 -10.97 9.83 -7.83
CA THR A 43 -10.90 8.60 -7.03
C THR A 43 -10.12 7.50 -7.75
N GLY A 44 -10.37 7.30 -9.04
CA GLY A 44 -9.63 6.33 -9.87
C GLY A 44 -8.15 6.66 -10.00
N ILE A 45 -7.80 7.93 -10.18
CA ILE A 45 -6.39 8.37 -10.25
C ILE A 45 -5.69 8.09 -8.91
N VAL A 46 -6.32 8.43 -7.79
CA VAL A 46 -5.75 8.20 -6.45
C VAL A 46 -5.56 6.71 -6.17
N PHE A 47 -6.53 5.87 -6.53
CA PHE A 47 -6.43 4.43 -6.38
C PHE A 47 -5.25 3.84 -7.18
N LEU A 48 -5.16 4.19 -8.47
CA LEU A 48 -4.08 3.70 -9.34
C LEU A 48 -2.71 4.23 -8.90
N ALA A 49 -2.62 5.49 -8.50
CA ALA A 49 -1.39 6.07 -7.97
C ALA A 49 -0.96 5.36 -6.67
N GLY A 50 -1.88 5.11 -5.74
CA GLY A 50 -1.59 4.41 -4.49
C GLY A 50 -1.10 2.97 -4.70
N LEU A 51 -1.72 2.23 -5.63
CA LEU A 51 -1.24 0.90 -6.02
C LEU A 51 0.15 0.97 -6.66
N GLY A 52 0.38 1.92 -7.57
CA GLY A 52 1.67 2.12 -8.22
C GLY A 52 2.78 2.42 -7.21
N VAL A 53 2.54 3.35 -6.30
CA VAL A 53 3.48 3.70 -5.23
C VAL A 53 3.76 2.50 -4.33
N THR A 54 2.73 1.73 -3.96
CA THR A 54 2.90 0.53 -3.14
C THR A 54 3.81 -0.49 -3.83
N ILE A 55 3.52 -0.82 -5.09
CA ILE A 55 4.28 -1.84 -5.84
C ILE A 55 5.73 -1.37 -6.06
N ILE A 56 5.92 -0.14 -6.55
CA ILE A 56 7.24 0.42 -6.82
C ILE A 56 8.05 0.51 -5.52
N GLY A 57 7.44 0.99 -4.44
CA GLY A 57 8.08 1.09 -3.13
C GLY A 57 8.54 -0.26 -2.61
N VAL A 58 7.71 -1.30 -2.72
CA VAL A 58 8.07 -2.67 -2.30
C VAL A 58 9.22 -3.22 -3.12
N ILE A 59 9.21 -3.01 -4.45
CA ILE A 59 10.31 -3.42 -5.34
C ILE A 59 11.61 -2.74 -4.92
N LEU A 60 11.60 -1.42 -4.69
CA LEU A 60 12.78 -0.69 -4.25
C LEU A 60 13.31 -1.19 -2.90
N LEU A 61 12.42 -1.41 -1.93
CA LEU A 61 12.80 -1.98 -0.62
C LEU A 61 13.42 -3.37 -0.75
N ASN A 62 12.88 -4.21 -1.64
CA ASN A 62 13.45 -5.53 -1.89
C ASN A 62 14.85 -5.44 -2.54
N LEU A 63 15.03 -4.53 -3.51
CA LEU A 63 16.31 -4.35 -4.20
C LEU A 63 17.45 -3.89 -3.27
N ILE A 64 17.13 -3.11 -2.24
CA ILE A 64 18.13 -2.66 -1.24
C ILE A 64 18.35 -3.67 -0.11
N GLY A 65 17.75 -4.86 -0.19
CA GLY A 65 17.91 -5.91 0.82
C GLY A 65 17.16 -5.67 2.12
N TYR A 66 16.15 -4.79 2.14
CA TYR A 66 15.43 -4.43 3.37
C TYR A 66 14.73 -5.63 4.05
N TYR A 67 14.31 -6.63 3.26
CA TYR A 67 13.63 -7.84 3.76
C TYR A 67 14.55 -9.07 3.87
N SER A 68 15.87 -8.88 3.80
CA SER A 68 16.89 -9.96 3.84
C SER A 68 17.60 -10.04 5.18
#